data_AF-A0A2D2H257-F1
#
_entry.id   AF-A0A2D2H257-F1
#
_cell.length_a   1.000
_cell.length_b   1.000
_cell.length_c   1.000
_cell.angle_alpha   90.00
_cell.angle_beta   90.00
_cell.angle_gamma   90.00
#
_symmetry.space_group_name_H-M   'P 1'
#
loop_
_entity.id
_entity.type
_entity.pdbx_description
1 polymer ?
#
loop_
_entity_poly.entity_id
_entity_poly.type
_entity_poly.pdbx_seq_one_letter_code
_entity_poly.pdbx_strand_id
1 'polypeptide(L)'
;MPDGLETIGVIGQILDSQGLALCLFDAEDRTLLWNRTFLRFFPEHDGHVHVGEPYASNLERFYAARLSGPEHDRLPEFVAAGIARHRTQTRPFSFEHRGRRLLVSSLPLPQGGRVRVWKALAEALPASESRMPVDPFAHLADGATVLDR
;
A
#
# COMPACT_ATOMS: atom_id res chain seq x y z
N MET A 1 -11.11 22.87 5.82
CA MET A 1 -10.41 21.94 4.92
C MET A 1 -11.15 21.66 3.58
N PRO A 2 -11.78 22.63 2.89
CA PRO A 2 -12.23 22.39 1.50
C PRO A 2 -11.07 22.43 0.49
N ASP A 3 -10.22 23.46 0.57
CA ASP A 3 -9.21 23.79 -0.46
C ASP A 3 -8.12 22.71 -0.62
N GLY A 4 -7.73 22.09 0.48
CA GLY A 4 -6.76 20.98 0.47
C GLY A 4 -7.33 19.71 -0.17
N LEU A 5 -8.62 19.43 0.02
CA LEU A 5 -9.28 18.25 -0.54
C LEU A 5 -9.44 18.40 -2.06
N GLU A 6 -9.81 19.61 -2.52
CA GLU A 6 -9.90 19.93 -3.95
C GLU A 6 -8.54 19.77 -4.64
N THR A 7 -7.48 20.32 -4.04
CA THR A 7 -6.11 20.18 -4.56
C THR A 7 -5.69 18.71 -4.66
N ILE A 8 -5.95 17.89 -3.63
CA ILE A 8 -5.66 16.46 -3.67
C ILE A 8 -6.53 15.75 -4.71
N GLY A 9 -7.78 16.20 -4.91
CA GLY A 9 -8.65 15.72 -5.99
C GLY A 9 -8.03 15.92 -7.38
N VAL A 10 -7.53 17.13 -7.66
CA VAL A 10 -6.82 17.43 -8.93
C VAL A 10 -5.57 16.55 -9.07
N ILE A 11 -4.76 16.41 -8.02
CA ILE A 11 -3.60 15.52 -8.01
C ILE A 11 -4.03 14.06 -8.28
N GLY A 12 -5.13 13.62 -7.67
CA GLY A 12 -5.70 12.29 -7.86
C GLY A 12 -6.10 12.02 -9.31
N GLN A 13 -6.60 13.02 -10.03
CA GLN A 13 -6.90 12.93 -11.47
C GLN A 13 -5.63 12.84 -12.31
N ILE A 14 -4.60 13.65 -12.00
CA ILE A 14 -3.29 13.56 -12.67
C ILE A 14 -2.70 12.16 -12.47
N LEU A 15 -2.70 11.64 -11.25
CA LEU A 15 -2.25 10.29 -10.94
C LEU A 15 -3.07 9.22 -11.67
N ASP A 16 -4.39 9.38 -11.77
CA ASP A 16 -5.25 8.44 -12.52
C ASP A 16 -4.84 8.35 -13.98
N SER A 17 -4.52 9.49 -14.61
CA SER A 17 -4.06 9.55 -16.00
C SER A 17 -2.74 8.79 -16.23
N GLN A 18 -1.92 8.64 -15.18
CA GLN A 18 -0.65 7.93 -15.21
C GLN A 18 -0.77 6.46 -14.73
N GLY A 19 -1.99 6.00 -14.47
CA GLY A 19 -2.21 4.64 -13.95
C GLY A 19 -1.73 4.44 -12.52
N LEU A 20 -1.67 5.51 -11.73
CA LEU A 20 -1.34 5.46 -10.29
C LEU A 20 -2.63 5.54 -9.47
N ALA A 21 -2.83 4.58 -8.56
CA ALA A 21 -3.96 4.60 -7.65
C ALA A 21 -3.69 5.56 -6.49
N LEU A 22 -4.72 6.28 -6.05
CA LEU A 22 -4.68 7.14 -4.86
C LEU A 22 -5.91 6.90 -3.98
N CYS A 23 -5.71 6.93 -2.66
CA CYS A 23 -6.77 6.99 -1.66
C CYS A 23 -6.30 7.86 -0.48
N LEU A 24 -7.17 8.77 -0.04
CA LEU A 24 -6.94 9.68 1.08
C LEU A 24 -7.80 9.28 2.27
N PHE A 25 -7.21 9.33 3.46
CA PHE A 25 -7.87 9.07 4.74
C PHE A 25 -7.74 10.28 5.68
N ASP A 26 -8.77 10.52 6.49
CA ASP A 26 -8.72 11.47 7.60
C ASP A 26 -7.97 10.91 8.82
N ALA A 27 -7.90 11.69 9.90
CA ALA A 27 -7.20 11.33 11.14
C ALA A 27 -7.81 10.12 11.88
N GLU A 28 -9.04 9.72 11.55
CA GLU A 28 -9.74 8.56 12.11
C GLU A 28 -9.67 7.34 11.18
N ASP A 29 -8.78 7.39 10.17
CA ASP A 29 -8.67 6.40 9.11
C ASP A 29 -9.94 6.24 8.26
N ARG A 30 -10.74 7.30 8.10
CA ARG A 30 -11.93 7.28 7.22
C ARG A 30 -11.60 7.79 5.84
N THR A 31 -12.12 7.12 4.83
CA THR A 31 -11.91 7.47 3.43
C THR A 31 -12.49 8.84 3.11
N LEU A 32 -11.68 9.76 2.56
CA LEU A 32 -12.12 11.08 2.11
C LEU A 32 -12.30 11.15 0.59
N LEU A 33 -11.38 10.53 -0.17
CA LEU A 33 -11.46 10.43 -1.62
C LEU A 33 -10.59 9.28 -2.15
N TRP A 34 -10.86 8.85 -3.38
CA TRP A 34 -10.07 7.89 -4.13
C TRP A 34 -10.18 8.19 -5.63
N ASN A 35 -9.22 7.72 -6.43
CA ASN A 35 -9.29 7.84 -7.88
C ASN A 35 -9.76 6.53 -8.55
N ARG A 36 -10.06 6.57 -9.84
CA ARG A 36 -10.56 5.40 -10.58
C ARG A 36 -9.55 4.26 -10.63
N THR A 37 -8.25 4.55 -10.67
CA THR A 37 -7.18 3.55 -10.68
C THR A 37 -7.18 2.73 -9.39
N PHE A 38 -7.53 3.34 -8.25
CA PHE A 38 -7.70 2.61 -6.99
C PHE A 38 -8.69 1.45 -7.14
N LEU A 39 -9.85 1.69 -7.77
CA LEU A 39 -10.84 0.63 -8.02
C LEU A 39 -10.37 -0.41 -9.05
N ARG A 40 -9.53 -0.02 -10.02
CA ARG A 40 -8.90 -0.99 -10.94
C ARG A 40 -7.88 -1.89 -10.26
N PHE A 41 -7.21 -1.39 -9.22
CA PHE A 41 -6.24 -2.16 -8.44
C PHE A 41 -6.92 -3.00 -7.36
N PHE A 42 -8.01 -2.50 -6.77
CA PHE A 42 -8.77 -3.14 -5.70
C PHE A 42 -10.27 -3.21 -6.06
N PRO A 43 -10.68 -4.04 -7.04
CA PRO A 43 -12.08 -4.13 -7.48
C PRO A 43 -13.05 -4.64 -6.41
N GLU A 44 -12.58 -5.22 -5.31
CA GLU A 44 -13.39 -5.53 -4.11
C GLU A 44 -13.91 -4.28 -3.37
N HIS A 45 -13.45 -3.09 -3.77
CA HIS A 45 -13.97 -1.82 -3.25
C HIS A 45 -14.96 -1.16 -4.21
N ASP A 46 -15.02 -1.58 -5.47
CA ASP A 46 -15.92 -0.98 -6.46
C ASP A 46 -17.38 -1.19 -6.05
N GLY A 47 -18.18 -0.13 -6.08
CA GLY A 47 -19.56 -0.10 -5.56
C GLY A 47 -19.71 -0.19 -4.02
N HIS A 48 -18.62 -0.33 -3.26
CA HIS A 48 -18.65 -0.49 -1.80
C HIS A 48 -17.99 0.66 -1.05
N VAL A 49 -16.88 1.20 -1.55
CA VAL A 49 -16.19 2.33 -0.91
C VAL A 49 -17.03 3.59 -1.01
N HIS A 50 -17.07 4.35 0.08
CA HIS A 50 -17.77 5.62 0.17
C HIS A 50 -17.01 6.61 1.05
N VAL A 51 -17.33 7.90 0.95
CA VAL A 51 -16.79 8.92 1.85
C VAL A 51 -17.21 8.60 3.30
N GLY A 52 -16.28 8.70 4.24
CA GLY A 52 -16.47 8.36 5.65
C GLY A 52 -16.30 6.88 5.98
N GLU A 53 -16.07 6.01 4.98
CA GLU A 53 -15.83 4.58 5.20
C GLU A 53 -14.58 4.35 6.05
N PRO A 54 -14.67 3.60 7.17
CA PRO A 54 -13.50 3.22 7.95
C PRO A 54 -12.55 2.33 7.14
N TYR A 55 -11.25 2.61 7.18
CA TYR A 55 -10.23 1.81 6.51
C TYR A 55 -10.25 0.31 6.91
N ALA A 56 -10.75 0.01 8.11
CA ALA A 56 -11.00 -1.37 8.55
C ALA A 56 -11.91 -2.13 7.58
N SER A 57 -12.98 -1.51 7.08
CA SER A 57 -13.91 -2.12 6.12
C SER A 57 -13.25 -2.36 4.76
N ASN A 58 -12.33 -1.49 4.32
CA ASN A 58 -11.49 -1.78 3.16
C ASN A 58 -10.61 -3.01 3.40
N LEU A 59 -9.96 -3.10 4.56
CA LEU A 59 -9.11 -4.25 4.89
C LEU A 59 -9.90 -5.56 5.00
N GLU A 60 -11.10 -5.52 5.58
CA GLU A 60 -12.00 -6.67 5.66
C GLU A 60 -12.29 -7.22 4.26
N ARG A 61 -12.73 -6.36 3.33
CA ARG A 61 -12.96 -6.78 1.94
C ARG A 61 -11.69 -7.27 1.26
N PHE A 62 -10.58 -6.58 1.46
CA PHE A 62 -9.28 -6.94 0.87
C PHE A 62 -8.79 -8.31 1.31
N TYR A 63 -8.86 -8.61 2.61
CA TYR A 63 -8.40 -9.88 3.16
C TYR A 63 -9.42 -11.00 2.92
N ALA A 64 -10.73 -10.75 3.05
CA ALA A 64 -11.76 -11.75 2.75
C ALA A 64 -11.69 -12.26 1.30
N ALA A 65 -11.32 -11.39 0.35
CA ALA A 65 -11.12 -11.79 -1.05
C ALA A 65 -9.84 -12.62 -1.31
N ARG A 66 -8.95 -12.78 -0.32
CA ARG A 66 -7.63 -13.43 -0.46
C ARG A 66 -7.46 -14.66 0.42
N LEU A 67 -8.04 -14.62 1.62
CA LEU A 67 -7.95 -15.70 2.58
C LEU A 67 -8.94 -16.80 2.19
N SER A 68 -8.54 -18.05 2.41
CA SER A 68 -9.39 -19.21 2.12
C SER A 68 -9.24 -20.24 3.24
N GLY A 69 -10.30 -21.04 3.45
CA GLY A 69 -10.28 -22.09 4.46
C GLY A 69 -9.96 -21.57 5.87
N PRO A 70 -9.11 -22.26 6.66
CA PRO A 70 -8.82 -21.92 8.05
C PRO A 70 -8.23 -20.53 8.27
N GLU A 71 -7.62 -19.92 7.24
CA GLU A 71 -7.09 -18.56 7.38
C GLU A 71 -8.18 -17.49 7.48
N HIS A 72 -9.38 -17.80 6.98
CA HIS A 72 -10.52 -16.88 7.03
C HIS A 72 -10.96 -16.58 8.48
N ASP A 73 -10.85 -17.56 9.38
CA ASP A 73 -11.17 -17.37 10.81
C ASP A 73 -10.25 -16.35 11.49
N ARG A 74 -9.06 -16.12 10.91
CA ARG A 74 -8.06 -15.16 11.38
C ARG A 74 -8.21 -13.78 10.75
N LEU A 75 -9.26 -13.55 9.95
CA LEU A 75 -9.53 -12.26 9.31
C LEU A 75 -9.44 -11.07 10.29
N PRO A 76 -10.00 -11.12 11.52
CA PRO A 76 -9.88 -10.01 12.46
C PRO A 76 -8.42 -9.68 12.84
N GLU A 77 -7.56 -10.70 12.96
CA GLU A 77 -6.13 -10.50 13.26
C GLU A 77 -5.42 -9.79 12.11
N PHE A 78 -5.70 -10.19 10.86
CA PHE A 78 -5.13 -9.56 9.68
C PHE A 78 -5.58 -8.11 9.52
N VAL A 79 -6.85 -7.82 9.80
CA VAL A 79 -7.39 -6.45 9.79
C VAL A 79 -6.70 -5.61 10.86
N ALA A 80 -6.61 -6.08 12.10
CA ALA A 80 -5.94 -5.37 13.19
C ALA A 80 -4.46 -5.06 12.87
N ALA A 81 -3.72 -6.06 12.37
CA ALA A 81 -2.33 -5.89 11.93
C ALA A 81 -2.22 -4.90 10.75
N GLY A 82 -3.18 -4.94 9.82
CA GLY A 82 -3.28 -4.01 8.70
C GLY A 82 -3.50 -2.56 9.14
N ILE A 83 -4.32 -2.33 10.17
CA ILE A 83 -4.56 -1.00 10.77
C ILE A 83 -3.30 -0.50 11.48
N ALA A 84 -2.67 -1.34 12.31
CA ALA A 84 -1.43 -0.96 13.00
C ALA A 84 -0.35 -0.55 11.98
N ARG A 85 -0.21 -1.31 10.90
CA ARG A 85 0.70 -0.98 9.80
C ARG A 85 0.27 0.27 9.03
N HIS A 86 -1.02 0.48 8.78
CA HIS A 86 -1.55 1.71 8.15
C HIS A 86 -1.04 2.96 8.87
N ARG A 87 -1.08 2.95 10.20
CA ARG A 87 -0.75 4.11 11.05
C ARG A 87 0.74 4.35 11.23
N THR A 88 1.56 3.30 11.12
CA THR A 88 3.00 3.35 11.43
C THR A 88 3.90 3.32 10.19
N GLN A 89 3.37 2.92 9.03
CA GLN A 89 4.16 2.74 7.82
C GLN A 89 4.61 4.06 7.19
N THR A 90 5.93 4.28 7.20
CA THR A 90 6.59 5.44 6.57
C THR A 90 7.37 5.07 5.31
N ARG A 91 7.85 3.81 5.20
CA ARG A 91 8.62 3.34 4.04
C ARG A 91 7.72 2.65 3.00
N PRO A 92 7.96 2.87 1.70
CA PRO A 92 7.30 2.10 0.66
C PRO A 92 7.59 0.60 0.77
N PHE A 93 6.63 -0.22 0.37
CA PHE A 93 6.78 -1.68 0.29
C PHE A 93 5.95 -2.23 -0.85
N SER A 94 6.31 -3.42 -1.35
CA SER A 94 5.56 -4.10 -2.41
C SER A 94 4.79 -5.31 -1.89
N PHE A 95 3.64 -5.60 -2.50
CA PHE A 95 2.90 -6.84 -2.27
C PHE A 95 2.22 -7.30 -3.55
N GLU A 96 1.95 -8.60 -3.64
CA GLU A 96 1.18 -9.20 -4.74
C GLU A 96 -0.32 -9.07 -4.50
N HIS A 97 -1.07 -8.63 -5.51
CA HIS A 97 -2.52 -8.58 -5.49
C HIS A 97 -3.10 -8.87 -6.88
N ARG A 98 -3.90 -9.95 -6.98
CA ARG A 98 -4.52 -10.42 -8.23
C ARG A 98 -3.55 -10.48 -9.41
N GLY A 99 -2.41 -11.14 -9.19
CA GLY A 99 -1.36 -11.29 -10.22
C GLY A 99 -0.60 -10.02 -10.57
N ARG A 100 -0.74 -8.95 -9.77
CA ARG A 100 -0.01 -7.69 -9.95
C ARG A 100 0.82 -7.39 -8.73
N ARG A 101 2.11 -7.08 -8.96
CA ARG A 101 2.98 -6.54 -7.93
C ARG A 101 2.72 -5.05 -7.76
N LEU A 102 2.21 -4.64 -6.61
CA LEU A 102 1.92 -3.24 -6.30
C LEU A 102 2.97 -2.71 -5.34
N LEU A 103 3.67 -1.63 -5.72
CA LEU A 103 4.42 -0.80 -4.79
C LEU A 103 3.46 0.22 -4.18
N VAL A 104 3.45 0.33 -2.85
CA VAL A 104 2.65 1.33 -2.15
C VAL A 104 3.51 2.28 -1.35
N SER A 105 3.21 3.56 -1.50
CA SER A 105 3.76 4.65 -0.71
C SER A 105 2.69 5.21 0.22
N SER A 106 3.13 5.67 1.38
CA SER A 106 2.30 6.14 2.49
C SER A 106 2.85 7.47 2.97
N LEU A 107 2.03 8.52 2.96
CA LEU A 107 2.41 9.84 3.45
C LEU A 107 1.43 10.28 4.54
N PRO A 108 1.86 10.36 5.82
CA PRO A 108 1.06 11.00 6.87
C PRO A 108 0.94 12.51 6.59
N LEU A 109 -0.23 13.08 6.88
CA LEU A 109 -0.48 14.51 6.68
C LEU A 109 -0.28 15.29 8.00
N PRO A 110 0.15 16.56 7.96
CA PRO A 110 0.44 17.35 9.16
C PRO A 110 -0.75 17.50 10.13
N GLN A 111 -1.97 17.55 9.63
CA GLN A 111 -3.19 17.69 10.44
C GLN A 111 -3.80 16.34 10.85
N GLY A 112 -3.05 15.25 10.68
CA GLY A 112 -3.56 13.89 10.80
C GLY A 112 -4.13 13.38 9.47
N GLY A 113 -4.34 12.07 9.41
CA GLY A 113 -4.74 11.38 8.19
C GLY A 113 -3.57 11.05 7.28
N ARG A 114 -3.89 10.52 6.11
CA ARG A 114 -2.89 9.86 5.27
C ARG A 114 -3.26 9.77 3.80
N VAL A 115 -2.31 10.05 2.93
CA VAL A 115 -2.42 9.75 1.50
C VAL A 115 -1.69 8.44 1.21
N ARG A 116 -2.32 7.59 0.42
CA ARG A 116 -1.69 6.40 -0.14
C ARG A 116 -1.69 6.46 -1.64
N VAL A 117 -0.56 6.06 -2.21
CA VAL A 117 -0.40 5.91 -3.66
C VAL A 117 0.11 4.51 -3.96
N TRP A 118 -0.49 3.86 -4.96
CA TRP A 118 -0.01 2.57 -5.45
C TRP A 118 0.38 2.66 -6.92
N LYS A 119 1.47 1.95 -7.26
CA LYS A 119 1.98 1.79 -8.61
C LYS A 119 2.10 0.31 -8.92
N ALA A 120 1.60 -0.11 -10.08
CA ALA A 120 1.93 -1.43 -10.61
C ALA A 120 3.41 -1.44 -11.02
N LEU A 121 4.18 -2.38 -10.49
CA LEU A 121 5.52 -2.64 -10.97
C LEU A 121 5.40 -3.46 -12.25
N ALA A 122 6.20 -3.12 -13.26
CA ALA A 122 6.30 -3.95 -14.45
C ALA A 122 6.73 -5.36 -14.00
N GLU A 123 6.17 -6.38 -14.63
CA GLU A 123 6.81 -7.69 -14.61
C GLU A 123 8.24 -7.50 -15.10
N ALA A 124 9.21 -8.07 -14.39
CA ALA A 124 10.55 -8.14 -14.92
C ALA A 124 10.43 -8.86 -16.26
N LEU A 125 10.86 -8.21 -17.35
CA LEU A 125 11.13 -8.92 -18.58
C LEU A 125 12.01 -10.12 -18.19
N PRO A 126 11.71 -11.35 -18.66
CA PRO A 126 12.54 -12.50 -18.33
C PRO A 126 13.99 -12.09 -18.61
N ALA A 127 14.81 -12.12 -17.56
CA ALA A 127 16.18 -11.68 -17.66
C ALA A 127 16.82 -12.50 -18.78
N SER A 128 17.09 -11.88 -19.93
CA SER A 128 18.06 -12.44 -20.87
C SER A 128 19.32 -12.60 -20.05
N GLU A 129 19.77 -13.84 -19.85
CA GLU A 129 20.90 -14.24 -19.00
C GLU A 129 22.13 -13.37 -19.28
N SER A 130 22.18 -12.22 -18.63
CA SER A 130 23.33 -11.33 -18.62
C SER A 130 24.01 -11.63 -17.30
N ARG A 131 24.80 -12.71 -17.32
CA ARG A 131 25.63 -13.16 -16.20
C ARG A 131 26.68 -12.10 -15.91
N MET A 132 26.35 -11.12 -15.07
CA MET A 132 27.34 -10.25 -14.45
C MET A 132 27.95 -11.01 -13.25
N PRO A 133 29.29 -10.97 -13.06
CA PRO A 133 29.94 -11.74 -12.01
C PRO A 133 29.56 -11.17 -10.65
N VAL A 134 29.29 -12.09 -9.72
CA VAL A 134 28.99 -11.81 -8.32
C VAL A 134 30.26 -11.22 -7.68
N ASP A 135 30.19 -10.00 -7.15
CA ASP A 135 31.23 -9.42 -6.32
C ASP A 135 31.20 -10.10 -4.94
N PRO A 136 32.25 -10.83 -4.53
CA PRO A 136 32.26 -11.59 -3.28
C PRO A 136 32.33 -10.72 -2.00
N PHE A 137 32.38 -9.39 -2.09
CA PHE A 137 32.53 -8.52 -0.92
C PHE A 137 31.29 -7.71 -0.50
N ALA A 138 30.11 -7.97 -1.07
CA ALA A 138 28.88 -7.22 -0.75
C ALA A 138 28.30 -7.45 0.67
N HIS A 139 28.95 -8.26 1.52
CA HIS A 139 28.43 -8.63 2.86
C HIS A 139 29.33 -8.27 4.05
N LEU A 140 30.22 -7.28 3.91
CA LEU A 140 31.02 -6.76 5.03
C LEU A 140 30.73 -5.28 5.30
N ALA A 141 29.94 -5.04 6.37
CA ALA A 141 29.78 -3.83 7.21
C ALA A 141 28.29 -3.68 7.58
N ASP A 142 27.78 -3.65 8.82
CA ASP A 142 28.30 -3.50 10.19
C ASP A 142 27.24 -4.14 11.13
N GLY A 143 27.48 -4.60 12.36
CA GLY A 143 28.65 -4.54 13.22
C GLY A 143 28.41 -5.53 14.38
N ALA A 144 29.43 -6.31 14.72
CA ALA A 144 29.47 -7.13 15.92
C ALA A 144 30.54 -6.55 16.84
N THR A 145 30.15 -6.08 18.02
CA THR A 145 31.10 -5.80 19.11
C THR A 145 31.16 -7.04 19.99
N VAL A 146 32.25 -7.80 19.90
CA VAL A 146 32.59 -8.84 20.88
C VAL A 146 33.52 -8.20 21.90
N LEU A 147 33.13 -8.27 23.18
CA LEU A 147 33.99 -7.98 24.31
C LEU A 147 34.84 -9.23 24.63
N ASP A 148 36.12 -8.98 24.88
CA ASP A 148 37.18 -9.94 25.22
C ASP A 148 36.83 -10.94 26.31
N ARG A 149 37.27 -12.20 26.14
CA ARG A 149 38.46 -12.74 26.81
C ARG A 149 38.88 -14.10 26.27
#